data_AF-A0A1Q6RPF6-F1
#
_entry.id   AF-A0A1Q6RPF6-F1
#
_cell.length_a   1.000
_cell.length_b   1.000
_cell.length_c   1.000
_cell.angle_alpha   90.00
_cell.angle_beta   90.00
_cell.angle_gamma   90.00
#
_symmetry.space_group_name_H-M   'P 1'
#
loop_
_entity.id
_entity.type
_entity.pdbx_description
1 polymer ?
#
loop_
_entity_poly.entity_id
_entity_poly.type
_entity_poly.pdbx_seq_one_letter_code
_entity_poly.pdbx_strand_id
1 'polypeptide(L)'
;MNDVIGYRKKGKPITVEIACIRKMMKLINRKMSDYCRRVSLDALTPVSEPSYEIKEEVMQDYTEYYTIVESLNLTENMRIALECRQNGLSYPEIGRVLSREQATVYEYFIKIRQRYTAIHG
;
A
#
# COMPACT_ATOMS: atom_id res chain seq x y z
N MET A 1 -28.08 -6.62 -1.73
CA MET A 1 -28.23 -5.34 -0.99
C MET A 1 -29.35 -5.39 0.06
N ASN A 2 -30.43 -6.15 -0.16
CA ASN A 2 -31.49 -6.38 0.83
C ASN A 2 -31.27 -7.62 1.71
N ASP A 3 -30.07 -8.21 1.66
CA ASP A 3 -29.76 -9.45 2.37
C ASP A 3 -29.82 -9.20 3.88
N VAL A 4 -30.59 -10.05 4.57
CA VAL A 4 -30.82 -9.93 6.01
C VAL A 4 -29.68 -10.63 6.75
N ILE A 5 -28.89 -9.85 7.48
CA ILE A 5 -27.74 -10.35 8.25
C ILE A 5 -28.09 -10.64 9.72
N GLY A 6 -29.32 -10.32 10.13
CA GLY A 6 -29.80 -10.60 11.47
C GLY A 6 -31.06 -9.83 11.83
N TYR A 7 -31.53 -10.01 13.06
CA TYR A 7 -32.74 -9.36 13.57
C TYR A 7 -32.44 -8.56 14.84
N ARG A 8 -33.15 -7.45 15.03
CA ARG A 8 -33.11 -6.70 16.30
C ARG A 8 -33.82 -7.48 17.41
N LYS A 9 -33.54 -7.12 18.67
CA LYS A 9 -34.24 -7.65 19.86
C LYS A 9 -35.77 -7.57 19.81
N LYS A 10 -36.34 -6.66 19.01
CA LYS A 10 -37.80 -6.51 18.76
C LYS A 10 -38.26 -7.16 17.43
N GLY A 11 -37.49 -8.08 16.86
CA GLY A 11 -37.84 -8.86 15.66
C GLY A 11 -37.70 -8.14 14.30
N LYS A 12 -37.26 -6.88 14.25
CA LYS A 12 -37.08 -6.16 12.97
C LYS A 12 -35.84 -6.67 12.21
N PRO A 13 -35.94 -7.00 10.90
CA PRO A 13 -34.79 -7.45 10.11
C PRO A 13 -33.76 -6.32 9.95
N ILE A 14 -32.48 -6.72 9.93
CA ILE A 14 -31.33 -5.85 9.68
C ILE A 14 -30.75 -6.29 8.34
N THR A 15 -30.91 -5.45 7.33
CA THR A 15 -30.29 -5.66 6.02
C THR A 15 -28.84 -5.19 6.03
N VAL A 16 -28.05 -5.65 5.05
CA VAL A 16 -26.67 -5.16 4.80
C VAL A 16 -26.64 -3.63 4.70
N GLU A 17 -27.55 -3.05 3.93
CA GLU A 17 -27.65 -1.58 3.78
C GLU A 17 -27.86 -0.87 5.13
N ILE A 18 -28.82 -1.34 5.93
CA ILE A 18 -29.10 -0.78 7.26
C ILE A 18 -27.89 -0.91 8.19
N ALA A 19 -27.12 -2.00 8.07
CA ALA A 19 -25.91 -2.21 8.87
C ALA A 19 -24.80 -1.24 8.47
N CYS A 20 -24.56 -1.07 7.16
CA CYS A 20 -23.60 -0.13 6.61
C CYS A 20 -23.93 1.31 6.99
N ILE A 21 -25.18 1.76 6.82
CA ILE A 21 -25.63 3.10 7.20
C ILE A 21 -25.41 3.35 8.69
N ARG A 22 -25.71 2.38 9.57
CA ARG A 22 -25.45 2.52 11.01
C ARG A 22 -23.97 2.61 11.34
N LYS A 23 -23.12 1.86 10.64
CA LYS A 23 -21.67 1.91 10.83
C LYS A 23 -21.12 3.27 10.40
N MET A 24 -21.52 3.76 9.23
CA MET A 24 -21.15 5.08 8.73
C MET A 24 -21.65 6.20 9.65
N MET A 25 -22.91 6.13 10.11
CA MET A 25 -23.46 7.13 11.02
C MET A 25 -22.78 7.14 12.40
N LYS A 26 -22.30 5.98 12.88
CA LYS A 26 -21.44 5.92 14.07
C LYS A 26 -20.09 6.59 13.84
N LEU A 27 -19.46 6.39 12.69
CA LEU A 27 -18.15 6.99 12.36
C LEU A 27 -18.23 8.50 12.14
N ILE A 28 -19.30 8.97 11.50
CA ILE A 28 -19.56 10.40 11.24
C ILE A 28 -19.96 11.14 12.53
N ASN A 29 -20.60 10.45 13.49
CA ASN A 29 -20.97 11.08 14.75
C ASN A 29 -19.72 11.55 15.52
N ARG A 30 -19.64 12.86 15.72
CA ARG A 30 -18.54 13.54 16.41
C ARG A 30 -18.17 12.90 17.74
N LYS A 31 -19.15 12.36 18.50
CA LYS A 31 -18.88 11.67 19.77
C LYS A 31 -18.00 10.42 19.63
N MET A 32 -18.17 9.63 18.58
CA MET A 32 -17.36 8.44 18.32
C MET A 32 -16.00 8.81 17.76
N SER A 33 -15.97 9.77 16.82
CA SER A 33 -14.72 10.33 16.30
C SER A 33 -13.84 10.89 17.43
N ASP A 34 -14.45 11.67 18.33
CA ASP A 34 -13.76 12.23 19.47
C ASP A 34 -13.38 11.16 20.50
N TYR A 35 -14.18 10.09 20.67
CA TYR A 35 -13.79 8.95 21.50
C TYR A 35 -12.52 8.28 20.95
N CYS A 36 -12.51 7.91 19.66
CA CYS A 36 -11.34 7.31 19.02
C CYS A 36 -10.10 8.22 19.06
N ARG A 37 -10.27 9.55 18.98
CA ARG A 37 -9.15 10.51 19.13
C ARG A 37 -8.66 10.68 20.57
N ARG A 38 -9.51 10.47 21.57
CA ARG A 38 -9.19 10.65 23.00
C ARG A 38 -8.74 9.36 23.70
N VAL A 39 -8.83 8.21 23.03
CA VAL A 39 -8.31 6.95 23.57
C VAL A 39 -6.77 6.98 23.45
N SER A 40 -6.09 6.97 24.60
CA SER A 40 -4.64 6.81 24.67
C SER A 40 -4.26 5.37 24.34
N LEU A 41 -3.05 5.16 23.80
CA LEU A 41 -2.51 3.81 23.56
C LEU A 41 -2.52 2.97 24.85
N ASP A 42 -2.21 3.59 25.99
CA ASP A 42 -2.21 2.95 27.32
C ASP A 42 -3.61 2.49 27.82
N ALA A 43 -4.69 2.99 27.22
CA ALA A 43 -6.06 2.63 27.58
C ALA A 43 -6.68 1.57 26.63
N LEU A 44 -5.92 1.12 25.63
CA LEU A 44 -6.35 0.04 24.74
C LEU A 44 -6.32 -1.28 25.52
N THR A 45 -7.43 -2.00 25.50
CA THR A 45 -7.50 -3.38 26.00
C THR A 45 -7.24 -4.35 24.85
N PRO A 46 -6.74 -5.58 25.09
CA PRO A 46 -6.40 -6.55 24.02
C PRO A 46 -7.56 -6.85 23.06
N VAL A 47 -8.81 -6.68 23.50
CA VAL A 47 -10.01 -6.88 22.68
C VAL A 47 -10.25 -5.73 21.69
N SER A 48 -9.64 -4.56 21.93
CA SER A 48 -9.73 -3.36 21.11
C SER A 48 -8.51 -3.10 20.24
N GLU A 49 -7.45 -3.89 20.40
CA GLU A 49 -6.28 -3.83 19.52
C GLU A 49 -6.64 -4.43 18.15
N PRO A 50 -6.46 -3.70 17.05
CA PRO A 50 -6.49 -4.31 15.73
C PRO A 50 -5.23 -5.18 15.60
N SER A 51 -5.35 -6.47 15.91
CA SER A 51 -4.30 -7.44 15.60
C SER A 51 -4.23 -7.59 14.07
N TYR A 52 -3.18 -7.04 13.48
CA TYR A 52 -2.78 -7.42 12.14
C TYR A 52 -1.68 -8.48 12.30
N GLU A 53 -1.97 -9.72 11.89
CA GLU A 53 -0.92 -10.72 11.70
C GLU A 53 0.01 -10.21 10.59
N ILE A 54 1.17 -9.69 11.00
CA ILE A 54 2.28 -9.47 10.08
C ILE A 54 2.66 -10.86 9.59
N LYS A 55 2.21 -11.20 8.38
CA LYS A 55 2.61 -12.44 7.73
C LYS A 55 4.13 -12.43 7.64
N GLU A 56 4.73 -13.48 8.16
CA GLU A 56 6.16 -13.75 8.09
C GLU A 56 6.66 -13.45 6.67
N GLU A 57 7.71 -12.63 6.54
CA GLU A 57 8.31 -12.31 5.24
C GLU A 57 8.81 -13.60 4.61
N VAL A 58 7.98 -14.18 3.74
CA VAL A 58 8.38 -15.31 2.90
C VAL A 58 9.56 -14.84 2.07
N MET A 59 10.72 -15.46 2.26
CA MET A 59 11.91 -15.22 1.44
C MET A 59 11.54 -15.50 -0.01
N GLN A 60 11.29 -14.45 -0.78
CA GLN A 60 10.94 -14.56 -2.19
C GLN A 60 12.22 -14.86 -2.97
N ASP A 61 12.15 -15.87 -3.85
CA ASP A 61 13.24 -16.17 -4.77
C ASP A 61 13.25 -15.13 -5.89
N TYR A 62 14.22 -14.23 -5.84
CA TYR A 62 14.43 -13.16 -6.83
C TYR A 62 15.46 -13.53 -7.90
N THR A 63 15.82 -14.82 -8.06
CA THR A 63 16.85 -15.23 -9.04
C THR A 63 16.51 -14.77 -10.46
N GLU A 64 15.25 -14.93 -10.89
CA GLU A 64 14.79 -14.45 -12.20
C GLU A 64 14.89 -12.92 -12.35
N TYR A 65 14.64 -12.19 -11.27
CA TYR A 65 14.78 -10.74 -11.29
C TYR A 65 16.24 -10.33 -11.54
N TYR A 66 17.19 -10.97 -10.85
CA TYR A 66 18.60 -10.66 -11.02
C TYR A 66 19.07 -10.97 -12.45
N THR A 67 18.67 -12.10 -13.04
CA THR A 67 19.05 -12.45 -14.42
C THR A 67 18.50 -11.44 -15.43
N ILE A 68 17.27 -10.96 -15.24
CA ILE A 68 16.69 -9.91 -16.09
C ILE A 68 17.48 -8.61 -15.96
N VAL A 69 17.75 -8.14 -14.73
CA VAL A 69 18.50 -6.89 -14.51
C VAL A 69 19.90 -6.95 -15.11
N GLU A 70 20.57 -8.09 -15.02
CA GLU A 70 21.88 -8.30 -15.60
C GLU A 70 21.83 -8.25 -17.14
N SER A 71 20.80 -8.87 -17.74
CA SER A 71 20.59 -8.85 -19.20
C SER A 71 20.38 -7.45 -19.79
N LEU A 72 19.81 -6.52 -19.02
CA LEU A 72 19.52 -5.14 -19.45
C LEU A 72 20.77 -4.25 -19.57
N ASN A 73 21.91 -4.71 -19.02
CA ASN A 73 23.22 -4.06 -19.08
C ASN A 73 23.17 -2.56 -18.69
N LEU A 74 22.46 -2.27 -17.59
CA LEU A 74 22.16 -0.91 -17.12
C LEU A 74 23.41 -0.21 -16.58
N THR A 75 23.46 1.12 -16.70
CA THR A 75 24.50 1.91 -16.01
C THR A 75 24.23 1.93 -14.51
N GLU A 76 25.27 2.20 -13.70
CA GLU A 76 25.14 2.21 -12.24
C GLU A 76 24.03 3.16 -11.75
N ASN A 77 23.97 4.37 -12.30
CA ASN A 77 22.91 5.33 -11.95
C ASN A 77 21.50 4.82 -12.31
N MET A 78 21.35 4.07 -13.40
CA MET A 78 20.07 3.47 -13.77
C MET A 78 19.68 2.32 -12.83
N ARG A 79 20.67 1.53 -12.39
CA ARG A 79 20.48 0.45 -11.41
C ARG A 79 20.03 1.02 -10.06
N ILE A 80 20.74 2.03 -9.54
CA ILE A 80 20.36 2.70 -8.29
C ILE A 80 18.97 3.35 -8.41
N ALA A 81 18.66 3.98 -9.55
CA ALA A 81 17.33 4.55 -9.78
C ALA A 81 16.23 3.47 -9.72
N LEU A 82 16.47 2.31 -10.33
CA LEU A 82 15.53 1.18 -10.34
C LEU A 82 15.29 0.63 -8.94
N GLU A 83 16.36 0.43 -8.16
CA GLU A 83 16.29 -0.03 -6.77
C GLU A 83 15.52 0.97 -5.89
N CYS A 84 15.82 2.26 -6.01
CA CYS A 84 15.08 3.30 -5.30
C CYS A 84 13.57 3.27 -5.64
N ARG A 85 13.24 3.00 -6.90
CA ARG A 85 11.84 2.91 -7.35
C ARG A 85 11.13 1.68 -6.80
N GLN A 86 11.83 0.55 -6.68
CA GLN A 86 11.31 -0.66 -6.03
C GLN A 86 11.04 -0.44 -4.55
N ASN A 87 11.91 0.32 -3.89
CA ASN A 87 11.74 0.75 -2.50
C ASN A 87 10.65 1.82 -2.31
N GLY A 88 9.93 2.19 -3.38
CA GLY A 88 8.76 3.07 -3.32
C GLY A 88 9.07 4.56 -3.47
N LEU A 89 10.32 4.96 -3.70
CA LEU A 89 10.66 6.37 -3.85
C LEU A 89 10.02 6.98 -5.10
N SER A 90 9.63 8.25 -4.98
CA SER A 90 9.14 9.06 -6.09
C SER A 90 10.28 9.60 -6.96
N TYR A 91 9.98 9.98 -8.20
CA TYR A 91 10.97 10.51 -9.15
C TYR A 91 11.76 11.73 -8.61
N PRO A 92 11.14 12.71 -7.91
CA PRO A 92 11.89 13.79 -7.27
C PRO A 92 12.84 13.31 -6.16
N GLU A 93 12.45 12.30 -5.38
CA GLU A 93 13.28 11.75 -4.30
C GLU A 93 14.48 10.99 -4.86
N ILE A 94 14.27 10.20 -5.91
CA ILE A 94 15.36 9.51 -6.63
C ILE A 94 16.35 10.54 -7.21
N GLY A 95 15.84 11.64 -7.77
CA GLY A 95 16.68 12.74 -8.27
C GLY A 95 17.58 13.31 -7.18
N ARG A 96 17.03 13.51 -5.97
CA ARG A 96 17.81 13.94 -4.80
C ARG A 96 18.89 12.93 -4.41
N VAL A 97 18.56 11.63 -4.35
CA VAL A 97 19.53 10.56 -4.02
C VAL A 97 20.69 10.54 -5.01
N LEU A 98 20.39 10.70 -6.30
CA LEU A 98 21.39 10.65 -7.37
C LEU A 98 22.07 12.00 -7.65
N SER A 99 21.69 13.07 -6.95
CA SER A 99 22.09 14.45 -7.26
C SER A 99 21.83 14.82 -8.74
N ARG A 100 20.64 14.47 -9.24
CA ARG A 100 20.18 14.71 -10.62
C ARG A 100 18.81 15.37 -10.63
N GLU A 101 18.50 16.04 -11.73
CA GLU A 101 17.15 16.56 -11.97
C GLU A 101 16.15 15.42 -12.19
N GLN A 102 14.89 15.69 -11.84
CA GLN A 102 13.78 14.76 -12.03
C GLN A 102 13.63 14.32 -13.50
N ALA A 103 13.90 15.21 -14.45
CA ALA A 103 13.82 14.90 -15.89
C ALA A 103 14.82 13.81 -16.28
N THR A 104 16.04 13.86 -15.76
CA THR A 104 17.08 12.84 -16.01
C THR A 104 16.68 11.48 -15.45
N VAL A 105 16.06 11.45 -14.27
CA VAL A 105 15.52 10.20 -13.69
C VAL A 105 14.41 9.65 -14.58
N TYR A 106 13.53 10.50 -15.10
CA TYR A 106 12.49 10.09 -16.03
C TYR A 106 13.07 9.45 -17.31
N GLU A 107 14.11 10.06 -17.88
CA GLU A 107 14.83 9.48 -19.03
C GLU A 107 15.47 8.12 -18.71
N TYR A 108 16.01 7.93 -17.51
CA TYR A 108 16.55 6.63 -17.10
C TYR A 108 15.49 5.55 -17.20
N PHE A 109 14.28 5.79 -16.71
CA PHE A 109 13.19 4.81 -16.79
C PHE A 109 12.69 4.58 -18.21
N ILE A 110 12.71 5.59 -19.08
CA ILE A 110 12.42 5.39 -20.51
C ILE A 110 13.45 4.45 -21.13
N LYS A 111 14.74 4.70 -20.90
CA LYS A 111 15.84 3.88 -21.44
C LYS A 111 15.78 2.44 -20.91
N ILE A 112 15.49 2.26 -19.62
CA ILE A 112 15.31 0.93 -19.01
C ILE A 112 14.15 0.20 -19.69
N ARG A 113 12.98 0.83 -19.86
CA ARG A 113 11.81 0.20 -20.52
C ARG A 113 12.10 -0.17 -21.97
N GLN A 114 12.74 0.73 -22.73
CA GLN A 114 13.10 0.46 -24.13
C GLN A 114 14.00 -0.77 -24.24
N ARG A 115 15.01 -0.89 -23.37
CA ARG A 115 15.89 -2.06 -23.33
C ARG A 115 15.15 -3.33 -22.94
N TYR A 116 14.25 -3.24 -21.97
CA TYR A 116 13.42 -4.38 -21.55
C TYR A 116 12.55 -4.89 -22.69
N THR A 117 11.82 -4.00 -23.37
CA THR A 117 11.00 -4.36 -24.53
C THR A 117 11.85 -4.90 -25.68
N ALA A 118 13.09 -4.44 -25.86
CA ALA A 118 13.96 -4.94 -26.92
C ALA A 118 14.49 -6.37 -26.69
N ILE A 119 14.63 -6.80 -25.43
CA ILE A 119 15.20 -8.11 -25.07
C ILE A 119 14.11 -9.14 -24.77
N HIS A 120 13.05 -8.72 -24.06
CA HIS A 120 12.02 -9.61 -23.49
C HIS A 120 10.60 -9.31 -23.97
N GLY A 121 10.42 -8.26 -24.79
CA GLY A 121 9.10 -7.77 -25.24
C GLY A 121 8.72 -8.18 -26.66
#